data_AF-A0A286A8D3-F1
#
_entry.id   AF-A0A286A8D3-F1
#
_cell.length_a   1.000
_cell.length_b   1.000
_cell.length_c   1.000
_cell.angle_alpha   90.00
_cell.angle_beta   90.00
_cell.angle_gamma   90.00
#
_symmetry.space_group_name_H-M   'P 1'
#
loop_
_entity.id
_entity.type
_entity.pdbx_description
1 polymer ?
#
loop_
_entity_poly.entity_id
_entity_poly.type
_entity_poly.pdbx_seq_one_letter_code
_entity_poly.pdbx_strand_id
1 'polypeptide(L)' 'MTNDLEIRIEQHDSGYDPKAYTFTRRPVVLKYYQRFTLIEQAIEFEKQLKGWSRKKKEALFNEDWDEVKRLSNLKKK' A
#
# COMPACT_ATOMS: atom_id res chain seq x y z
N MET A 1 6.88 -2.11 4.55
CA MET A 1 6.59 -3.43 5.16
C MET A 1 6.41 -3.27 6.67
N THR A 2 5.57 -4.09 7.31
CA THR A 2 5.47 -4.19 8.77
C THR A 2 5.29 -5.65 9.16
N ASN A 3 5.76 -6.02 10.36
CA ASN A 3 5.56 -7.35 10.94
C ASN A 3 4.27 -7.41 11.76
N ASP A 4 3.84 -6.26 12.29
CA ASP A 4 2.60 -6.11 13.03
C ASP A 4 1.76 -5.00 12.38
N LEU A 5 0.57 -5.37 11.90
CA LEU A 5 -0.32 -4.46 11.19
C LEU A 5 -1.15 -3.62 12.17
N GLU A 6 -1.57 -4.21 13.28
CA GLU A 6 -2.49 -3.57 14.24
C GLU A 6 -1.79 -2.44 14.96
N ILE A 7 -0.61 -2.72 15.53
CA ILE A 7 0.23 -1.72 16.20
C ILE A 7 0.58 -0.58 15.22
N ARG A 8 0.84 -0.92 13.95
CA ARG A 8 1.21 0.07 12.93
C ARG A 8 0.05 1.02 12.62
N ILE A 9 -1.17 0.52 12.55
CA ILE A 9 -2.36 1.35 12.32
C ILE A 9 -2.58 2.26 13.53
N GLU A 10 -2.52 1.71 14.74
CA GLU A 10 -2.69 2.48 15.99
C GLU A 10 -1.66 3.61 16.10
N GLN A 11 -0.38 3.34 15.85
CA GLN A 11 0.68 4.36 15.87
C GLN A 11 0.42 5.48 14.86
N HIS A 12 -0.04 5.13 13.66
CA HIS A 12 -0.35 6.12 12.62
C HIS A 12 -1.60 6.93 12.93
N ASP A 13 -2.63 6.32 13.54
CA ASP A 13 -3.91 6.97 13.84
C ASP A 13 -3.84 7.85 15.11
N SER A 14 -3.15 7.38 16.15
CA SER A 14 -2.84 8.17 17.35
C SER A 14 -1.91 9.36 17.04
N GLY A 15 -1.14 9.28 15.94
CA GLY A 15 -0.12 10.26 15.60
C GLY A 15 1.09 10.21 16.53
N TYR A 16 1.48 9.00 16.92
CA TYR A 16 2.62 8.73 17.79
C TYR A 16 3.90 9.47 17.37
N ASP A 17 4.15 9.60 16.06
CA ASP A 17 5.29 10.36 15.51
C ASP A 17 4.83 11.62 14.77
N PRO A 18 5.11 12.84 15.30
CA PRO A 18 4.82 14.11 14.65
C PRO A 18 5.51 14.33 13.30
N LYS A 19 6.61 13.61 13.02
CA LYS A 19 7.36 13.71 11.77
C LYS A 19 6.84 12.76 10.69
N ALA A 20 5.90 11.87 11.03
CA ALA A 20 5.37 10.90 10.09
C ALA A 20 4.53 11.57 8.98
N TYR A 21 4.63 11.04 7.75
CA TYR A 21 3.85 11.51 6.60
C TYR A 21 2.32 11.48 6.83
N THR A 22 1.86 10.57 7.68
CA THR A 22 0.43 10.42 8.03
C THR A 22 0.00 11.33 9.17
N PHE A 23 0.91 12.00 9.89
CA PHE A 23 0.56 12.78 11.09
C PHE A 23 -0.47 13.89 10.81
N THR A 24 -0.40 14.54 9.65
CA THR A 24 -1.40 15.56 9.26
C THR A 24 -2.59 14.98 8.48
N ARG A 25 -2.59 13.66 8.22
CA ARG A 25 -3.57 12.95 7.37
C ARG A 25 -4.22 11.79 8.14
N ARG A 26 -4.80 12.12 9.28
CA ARG A 26 -5.58 11.22 10.14
C ARG A 26 -7.07 11.60 10.06
N PRO A 27 -8.01 10.65 10.25
CA PRO A 27 -7.77 9.24 10.56
C PRO A 27 -7.25 8.43 9.36
N VAL A 28 -6.45 7.39 9.63
CA VAL A 28 -5.93 6.50 8.58
C VAL A 28 -6.87 5.32 8.33
N VAL A 29 -7.18 5.06 7.06
CA VAL A 29 -8.02 3.91 6.67
C VAL A 29 -7.17 2.91 5.90
N LEU A 30 -7.04 1.70 6.42
CA LEU A 30 -6.41 0.60 5.71
C LEU A 30 -7.33 0.14 4.58
N LYS A 31 -6.89 0.31 3.33
CA LYS A 31 -7.62 -0.15 2.13
C LYS A 31 -7.18 -1.52 1.64
N TYR A 32 -5.91 -1.89 1.86
CA TYR A 32 -5.35 -3.14 1.39
C TYR A 32 -4.16 -3.56 2.23
N TYR A 33 -4.06 -4.85 2.51
CA TYR A 33 -2.88 -5.49 3.04
C TYR A 33 -2.76 -6.90 2.45
N GLN A 34 -1.53 -7.40 2.37
CA GLN A 34 -1.26 -8.77 1.96
C GLN A 34 -0.23 -9.36 2.91
N ARG A 35 -0.47 -10.60 3.35
CA ARG A 35 0.50 -11.36 4.14
C ARG A 35 1.34 -12.22 3.20
N PHE A 36 2.63 -12.28 3.48
CA PHE A 36 3.59 -13.11 2.77
C PHE A 36 4.35 -13.96 3.79
N THR A 37 4.61 -15.21 3.42
CA THR A 37 5.40 -16.12 4.27
C THR A 37 6.90 -15.82 4.16
N LEU A 38 7.35 -15.39 2.98
CA LEU A 38 8.74 -15.07 2.71
C LEU A 38 8.94 -13.56 2.66
N ILE A 39 9.96 -13.07 3.36
CA ILE A 39 10.29 -11.63 3.41
C ILE A 39 10.65 -11.09 2.02
N GLU A 40 11.32 -11.90 1.19
CA GLU A 40 11.74 -11.54 -0.16
C GLU A 40 10.53 -11.19 -1.05
N GLN A 41 9.46 -11.98 -0.98
CA GLN A 41 8.22 -11.73 -1.70
C GLN A 41 7.58 -10.41 -1.28
N ALA A 42 7.56 -10.14 0.04
CA ALA A 42 7.02 -8.88 0.55
C ALA A 42 7.86 -7.66 0.11
N ILE A 43 9.19 -7.80 0.06
CA ILE A 43 10.10 -6.74 -0.42
C ILE A 43 9.87 -6.48 -1.91
N GLU A 44 9.82 -7.52 -2.73
CA GLU A 44 9.60 -7.41 -4.17
C GLU A 44 8.26 -6.73 -4.47
N PHE A 45 7.20 -7.18 -3.79
CA PHE A 45 5.88 -6.60 -3.94
C PHE A 45 5.83 -5.14 -3.47
N GLU A 46 6.48 -4.79 -2.36
CA GLU A 46 6.58 -3.40 -1.90
C GLU A 46 7.30 -2.52 -2.94
N LYS A 47 8.42 -2.99 -3.50
CA LYS A 47 9.14 -2.27 -4.57
C LYS A 47 8.26 -2.06 -5.80
N GLN A 48 7.54 -3.10 -6.21
CA GLN A 48 6.63 -3.02 -7.35
C GLN A 48 5.52 -1.98 -7.10
N LEU A 49 4.86 -2.03 -5.94
CA LEU A 49 3.78 -1.11 -5.58
C LEU A 49 4.24 0.34 -5.45
N LYS A 50 5.44 0.60 -4.94
CA LYS A 50 5.95 1.98 -4.80
C LYS A 50 5.95 2.73 -6.13
N GLY A 51 6.23 2.05 -7.24
CA GLY A 51 6.21 2.62 -8.60
C GLY A 51 4.83 2.72 -9.28
N TRP A 52 3.77 2.24 -8.63
CA TRP A 52 2.42 2.27 -9.20
C TRP A 52 1.75 3.63 -9.03
N SER A 53 0.99 4.04 -10.05
CA SER A 53 0.12 5.21 -9.96
C SER A 53 -0.98 4.98 -8.93
N ARG A 54 -1.55 6.07 -8.42
CA ARG A 54 -2.69 6.02 -7.49
C ARG A 54 -3.84 5.16 -8.04
N LYS A 55 -4.26 5.41 -9.29
CA LYS A 55 -5.34 4.65 -9.95
C LYS A 55 -5.08 3.13 -9.99
N LYS A 56 -3.82 2.72 -10.21
CA LYS A 56 -3.48 1.30 -10.25
C LYS A 56 -3.51 0.65 -8.86
N LYS A 57 -3.16 1.41 -7.81
CA LYS A 57 -3.33 0.96 -6.42
C LYS A 57 -4.80 0.89 -6.03
N GLU A 58 -5.63 1.82 -6.53
CA GLU A 58 -7.09 1.80 -6.35
C GLU A 58 -7.73 0.57 -6.99
N ALA A 59 -7.35 0.24 -8.23
CA ALA A 59 -7.78 -1.00 -8.87
C ALA A 59 -7.37 -2.25 -8.07
N LEU A 60 -6.15 -2.28 -7.53
CA LEU A 60 -5.69 -3.41 -6.71
C LEU A 60 -6.56 -3.63 -5.48
N PHE A 61 -6.84 -2.59 -4.70
CA PHE A 61 -7.62 -2.77 -3.47
C PHE A 61 -9.12 -2.96 -3.72
N ASN A 62 -9.60 -2.64 -4.92
CA ASN A 62 -10.95 -2.96 -5.38
C ASN A 62 -11.05 -4.35 -6.03
N GLU A 63 -9.95 -5.13 -6.03
CA GLU A 63 -9.84 -6.44 -6.68
C GLU A 63 -10.11 -6.44 -8.20
N ASP A 64 -9.99 -5.26 -8.85
CA ASP A 64 -10.16 -5.09 -10.28
C ASP A 64 -8.86 -5.40 -11.03
N TRP A 65 -8.60 -6.69 -11.19
CA TRP A 65 -7.38 -7.18 -11.85
C TRP A 65 -7.30 -6.82 -13.33
N ASP A 66 -8.43 -6.62 -14.00
CA ASP A 66 -8.47 -6.23 -15.41
C ASP A 66 -8.02 -4.79 -15.58
N GLU A 67 -8.47 -3.88 -14.70
CA GLU A 67 -8.00 -2.50 -14.67
C GLU A 67 -6.52 -2.41 -14.28
N VAL A 68 -6.06 -3.23 -13.33
CA VAL A 68 -4.63 -3.32 -12.98
C VAL A 68 -3.79 -3.71 -14.21
N LYS A 69 -4.24 -4.69 -15.02
CA LYS A 69 -3.58 -5.10 -16.26
C LYS A 69 -3.61 -3.99 -17.31
N ARG A 70 -4.78 -3.37 -17.53
CA ARG A 70 -4.94 -2.27 -18.49
C ARG A 70 -4.01 -1.09 -18.18
N LEU A 71 -3.97 -0.65 -16.92
CA LEU A 71 -3.11 0.44 -16.46
C LEU A 71 -1.60 0.11 -16.52
N SER A 72 -1.24 -1.18 -16.46
CA SER A 72 0.15 -1.61 -16.66
C SER A 72 0.60 -1.44 -18.11
N ASN A 73 -0.29 -1.71 -19.05
CA ASN A 73 0.01 -1.67 -20.48
C ASN A 73 0.03 -0.25 -21.05
N LEU A 74 -0.68 0.70 -20.43
CA LEU A 74 -0.69 2.11 -20.84
C LEU A 74 0.66 2.84 -20.65
N LYS A 75 1.56 2.30 -19.83
CA LYS A 75 2.93 2.84 -19.67
C LYS A 75 3.88 2.49 -20.83
N LYS A 76 3.46 1.69 -21.82
CA LYS A 76 4.29 1.23 -22.94
C LYS A 76 4.19 2.08 -24.21
N LYS A 77 3.79 3.35 -24.13
CA LYS A 77 3.71 4.25 -25.29
C LYS A 77 4.70 5.39 -25.18
#